data_AF-X0UQM1-F1
#
_entry.id   AF-X0UQM1-F1
#
_cell.length_a   1.000
_cell.length_b   1.000
_cell.length_c   1.000
_cell.angle_alpha   90.00
_cell.angle_beta   90.00
_cell.angle_gamma   90.00
#
_symmetry.space_group_name_H-M   'P 1'
#
loop_
_entity.id
_entity.type
_entity.pdbx_description
1 polymer ?
#
loop_
_entity_poly.entity_id
_entity_poly.type
_entity_poly.pdbx_seq_one_letter_code
_entity_poly.pdbx_strand_id
1 'polypeptide(L)'
;MSSAMDTRTQPAPTSLPFDYNKRLMLFAGRANPQLAVDIADKLSVDLGPVTLKTFSNGEVYCRYEDSIRGADVFIVQPTCGNPQTGVTANDSLMELLFMIDAA
;
A
#
# COMPACT_ATOMS: atom_id res chain seq x y z
N MET A 1 -36.44 -37.08 27.35
CA MET A 1 -35.13 -37.30 26.70
C MET A 1 -35.05 -36.41 25.47
N SER A 2 -34.80 -35.11 25.67
CA SER A 2 -34.95 -34.08 24.65
C SER A 2 -33.61 -33.43 24.31
N SER A 3 -33.40 -33.31 23.00
CA SER A 3 -32.56 -32.37 22.28
C SER A 3 -31.04 -32.55 22.35
N ALA A 4 -30.52 -33.07 21.25
CA ALA A 4 -29.15 -32.86 20.80
C ALA A 4 -28.81 -31.36 20.86
N MET A 5 -27.66 -31.05 21.47
CA MET A 5 -26.99 -29.75 21.33
C MET A 5 -26.47 -29.63 19.91
N ASP A 6 -27.21 -28.93 19.07
CA ASP A 6 -26.74 -28.39 17.80
C ASP A 6 -25.79 -27.23 18.11
N THR A 7 -24.51 -27.56 18.35
CA THR A 7 -23.43 -26.59 18.50
C THR A 7 -23.13 -25.99 17.13
N ARG A 8 -23.95 -25.03 16.71
CA ARG A 8 -23.66 -24.21 15.53
C ARG A 8 -22.39 -23.41 15.82
N THR A 9 -21.28 -23.84 15.23
CA THR A 9 -20.04 -23.07 15.13
C THR A 9 -20.36 -21.73 14.49
N GLN A 10 -20.41 -20.66 15.30
CA GLN A 10 -20.47 -19.31 14.76
C GLN A 10 -19.18 -19.04 13.98
N PRO A 11 -19.23 -18.55 12.72
CA PRO A 11 -18.02 -18.21 11.99
C PRO A 11 -17.31 -17.08 12.72
N ALA A 12 -15.98 -17.23 12.87
CA ALA A 12 -15.13 -16.20 13.46
C ALA A 12 -15.29 -14.88 12.69
N PRO A 13 -15.26 -13.73 13.36
CA PRO A 13 -15.45 -12.45 12.70
C PRO A 13 -14.32 -12.21 11.67
N THR A 14 -14.71 -11.85 10.44
CA THR A 14 -13.76 -11.55 9.33
C THR A 14 -13.09 -10.17 9.50
N SER A 15 -13.47 -9.42 10.53
CA SER A 15 -12.90 -8.11 10.84
C SER A 15 -12.78 -7.92 12.35
N LEU A 16 -11.76 -7.18 12.77
CA LEU A 16 -11.60 -6.77 14.15
C LEU A 16 -12.39 -5.48 14.39
N PRO A 17 -13.18 -5.37 15.46
CA PRO A 17 -13.82 -4.11 15.83
C PRO A 17 -12.72 -3.15 16.31
N PHE A 18 -12.32 -2.22 15.44
CA PHE A 18 -11.31 -1.21 15.76
C PHE A 18 -11.93 0.19 15.87
N ASP A 19 -11.65 0.87 16.98
CA ASP A 19 -11.59 2.33 17.02
C ASP A 19 -10.41 2.76 16.13
N TYR A 20 -10.70 3.30 14.95
CA TYR A 20 -9.70 3.61 13.93
C TYR A 20 -9.06 4.99 14.21
N ASN A 21 -8.19 5.04 15.21
CA ASN A 21 -7.52 6.28 15.62
C ASN A 21 -6.12 6.44 15.01
N LYS A 22 -5.85 5.75 13.89
CA LYS A 22 -4.57 5.81 13.18
C LYS A 22 -4.63 6.76 12.00
N ARG A 23 -3.51 7.45 11.77
CA ARG A 23 -3.33 8.33 10.61
C ARG A 23 -3.13 7.47 9.37
N LEU A 24 -4.01 7.61 8.38
CA LEU A 24 -3.85 7.02 7.06
C LEU A 24 -2.83 7.84 6.26
N MET A 25 -1.87 7.17 5.61
CA MET A 25 -0.92 7.81 4.70
C MET A 25 -0.90 7.04 3.38
N LEU A 26 -1.09 7.76 2.27
CA LEU A 26 -1.15 7.19 0.94
C LEU A 26 0.12 7.54 0.16
N PHE A 27 0.78 6.56 -0.44
CA PHE A 27 1.98 6.74 -1.25
C PHE A 27 1.81 6.10 -2.61
N ALA A 28 2.55 6.62 -3.59
CA ALA A 28 2.51 6.14 -4.97
C ALA A 28 3.89 5.69 -5.42
N GLY A 29 3.95 4.55 -6.10
CA GLY A 29 5.12 4.19 -6.90
C GLY A 29 5.07 4.80 -8.30
N ARG A 30 6.08 4.49 -9.12
CA ARG A 30 6.25 5.03 -10.48
C ARG A 30 5.44 4.29 -11.55
N ALA A 31 4.79 3.17 -11.24
CA ALA A 31 4.06 2.40 -12.25
C ALA A 31 2.78 3.12 -12.71
N ASN A 32 2.03 3.76 -11.79
CA ASN A 32 0.89 4.59 -12.17
C ASN A 32 0.60 5.70 -11.14
N PRO A 33 1.33 6.83 -11.21
CA PRO A 33 1.11 7.96 -10.31
C PRO A 33 -0.29 8.59 -10.45
N GLN A 34 -0.85 8.64 -11.66
CA GLN A 34 -2.17 9.24 -11.90
C GLN A 34 -3.28 8.49 -11.16
N LEU A 35 -3.24 7.17 -11.18
CA LEU A 35 -4.21 6.36 -10.42
C LEU A 35 -4.12 6.64 -8.92
N ALA A 36 -2.92 6.85 -8.39
CA ALA A 36 -2.75 7.17 -6.98
C ALA A 36 -3.34 8.55 -6.64
N VAL A 37 -3.18 9.55 -7.51
CA VAL A 37 -3.82 10.86 -7.38
C VAL A 37 -5.35 10.72 -7.41
N ASP A 38 -5.90 9.98 -8.36
CA ASP A 38 -7.35 9.79 -8.47
C ASP A 38 -7.95 9.09 -7.22
N ILE A 39 -7.18 8.20 -6.58
CA ILE A 39 -7.56 7.56 -5.31
C ILE A 39 -7.45 8.57 -4.16
N ALA A 40 -6.37 9.35 -4.10
CA ALA A 40 -6.13 10.38 -3.08
C ALA A 40 -7.27 11.42 -3.07
N ASP A 41 -7.67 11.90 -4.25
CA ASP A 41 -8.78 12.84 -4.45
C ASP A 41 -10.10 12.28 -3.92
N LYS A 42 -10.39 11.00 -4.20
CA LYS A 42 -11.60 10.33 -3.69
C LYS A 42 -11.59 10.13 -2.18
N LEU A 43 -10.41 10.01 -1.57
CA LEU A 43 -10.23 9.89 -0.14
C LEU A 43 -10.07 11.27 0.55
N SER A 44 -9.98 12.36 -0.23
CA SER A 44 -9.72 13.72 0.27
C SER A 44 -8.43 13.81 1.10
N VAL A 45 -7.38 13.12 0.66
CA VAL A 45 -6.03 13.16 1.24
C VAL A 45 -5.00 13.49 0.17
N ASP A 46 -3.86 14.03 0.57
CA ASP A 46 -2.72 14.21 -0.34
C ASP A 46 -1.84 12.94 -0.38
N LEU A 47 -1.09 12.78 -1.48
CA LEU A 47 -0.03 11.78 -1.55
C LEU A 47 1.14 12.18 -0.66
N GLY A 48 1.56 11.27 0.21
CA GLY A 48 2.74 11.44 1.05
C GLY A 48 4.02 11.54 0.20
N PRO A 49 4.97 12.41 0.58
CA PRO A 49 6.20 12.59 -0.16
C PRO A 49 7.11 11.36 -0.03
N VAL A 50 7.49 10.78 -1.18
CA VAL A 50 8.42 9.65 -1.28
C VAL A 50 9.43 9.92 -2.39
N THR A 51 10.72 9.81 -2.06
CA THR A 51 11.80 9.85 -3.06
C THR A 51 12.01 8.44 -3.59
N LEU A 52 11.76 8.24 -4.89
CA LEU A 52 12.06 7.01 -5.62
C LEU A 52 13.12 7.29 -6.69
N LYS A 53 14.24 6.56 -6.66
CA LYS A 53 15.33 6.71 -7.64
C LYS A 53 15.83 5.34 -8.11
N THR A 54 16.27 5.27 -9.36
CA THR A 54 17.01 4.11 -9.87
C THR A 54 18.46 4.53 -10.10
N PHE A 55 19.40 3.82 -9.50
CA PHE A 55 20.83 4.03 -9.70
C PHE A 55 21.29 3.44 -11.04
N SER A 56 22.49 3.83 -11.50
CA SER A 56 23.05 3.36 -12.78
C SER A 56 23.30 1.85 -12.84
N ASN A 57 23.37 1.18 -11.68
CA ASN A 57 23.47 -0.27 -11.55
C ASN A 57 22.11 -0.99 -11.56
N GLY A 58 20.99 -0.25 -11.67
CA GLY A 58 19.64 -0.80 -11.67
C GLY A 58 19.01 -0.97 -10.28
N GLU A 59 19.71 -0.60 -9.20
CA GLU A 59 19.14 -0.67 -7.85
C GLU A 59 18.11 0.44 -7.61
N VAL A 60 17.03 0.09 -6.91
CA VAL A 60 15.96 1.01 -6.54
C VAL A 60 16.23 1.57 -5.15
N TYR A 61 16.13 2.89 -5.02
CA TYR A 61 16.20 3.63 -3.77
C TYR A 61 14.83 4.18 -3.42
N CYS A 62 14.39 3.93 -2.18
CA CYS A 62 13.15 4.44 -1.62
C CYS A 62 13.43 5.17 -0.30
N ARG A 63 12.88 6.37 -0.14
CA ARG A 63 12.91 7.12 1.12
C ARG A 63 11.62 7.92 1.31
N TYR A 64 10.90 7.63 2.39
CA TYR A 64 9.81 8.45 2.89
C TYR A 64 10.36 9.77 3.46
N GLU A 65 9.80 10.91 3.06
CA GLU A 65 10.26 12.21 3.54
C GLU A 65 9.58 12.63 4.84
N ASP A 66 8.39 12.11 5.09
CA ASP A 66 7.65 12.28 6.33
C ASP A 66 7.77 11.08 7.26
N SER A 67 7.63 11.31 8.56
CA SER A 67 7.57 10.22 9.54
C SER A 67 6.27 9.42 9.37
N ILE A 68 6.42 8.14 9.03
CA ILE A 68 5.33 7.17 8.84
C ILE A 68 5.06 6.28 10.07
N ARG A 69 5.83 6.46 11.16
CA ARG A 69 5.72 5.62 12.36
C ARG A 69 4.31 5.70 12.96
N GLY A 70 3.69 4.54 13.14
CA GLY A 70 2.35 4.42 13.72
C GLY A 70 1.21 4.83 12.78
N ALA A 71 1.52 5.19 11.54
CA ALA A 71 0.53 5.39 10.49
C ALA A 71 0.15 4.05 9.83
N ASP A 72 -1.04 4.01 9.24
CA ASP A 72 -1.39 2.94 8.31
C ASP A 72 -1.02 3.40 6.90
N VAL A 73 -0.03 2.71 6.32
CA VAL A 73 0.59 3.07 5.05
C VAL A 73 -0.09 2.28 3.93
N PHE A 74 -0.63 3.00 2.95
CA PHE A 74 -1.21 2.45 1.74
C PHE A 74 -0.31 2.79 0.56
N ILE A 75 0.15 1.78 -0.17
CA ILE A 75 1.03 1.96 -1.33
C ILE A 75 0.23 1.61 -2.59
N VAL A 76 0.12 2.58 -3.50
CA VAL A 76 -0.48 2.38 -4.83
C VAL A 76 0.64 2.15 -5.82
N GLN A 77 0.83 0.88 -6.19
CA GLN A 77 1.82 0.49 -7.19
C GLN A 77 1.33 -0.74 -7.95
N PRO A 78 0.72 -0.55 -9.13
CA PRO A 78 0.42 -1.65 -10.03
C PRO A 78 1.69 -2.38 -10.46
N THR A 79 1.65 -3.72 -10.51
CA THR A 79 2.77 -4.55 -10.98
C THR A 79 2.76 -4.66 -12.51
N CYS A 80 2.77 -3.52 -13.21
CA CYS A 80 2.78 -3.44 -14.65
C CYS A 80 3.88 -2.49 -15.15
N GLY A 81 4.33 -2.70 -16.38
CA GLY A 81 5.26 -1.78 -17.02
C GLY A 81 4.57 -0.47 -17.42
N ASN A 82 5.27 0.64 -17.21
CA ASN A 82 4.85 1.95 -17.67
C ASN A 82 5.94 2.56 -18.56
N PRO A 83 5.71 2.62 -19.88
CA PRO A 83 6.67 3.19 -20.83
C PRO A 83 6.97 4.67 -20.60
N GLN A 84 6.05 5.44 -20.01
CA GLN A 84 6.21 6.87 -19.76
C GLN A 84 7.18 7.13 -18.60
N THR A 85 7.21 6.24 -17.61
CA THR A 85 8.13 6.31 -16.47
C THR A 85 9.37 5.44 -16.65
N GLY A 86 9.44 4.66 -17.74
CA GLY A 86 10.55 3.75 -18.05
C GLY A 86 10.62 2.52 -17.15
N VAL A 87 9.55 2.24 -16.38
CA VAL A 87 9.50 1.15 -15.41
C VAL A 87 8.98 -0.11 -16.10
N THR A 88 9.67 -1.24 -15.96
CA THR A 88 9.16 -2.54 -16.41
C THR A 88 8.25 -3.18 -15.35
N ALA A 89 7.54 -4.25 -15.69
CA ALA A 89 6.73 -4.99 -14.72
C ALA A 89 7.59 -5.50 -13.54
N ASN A 90 8.81 -5.96 -13.80
CA ASN A 90 9.72 -6.42 -12.76
C ASN A 90 10.22 -5.26 -11.89
N ASP A 91 10.55 -4.12 -12.50
CA ASP A 91 10.96 -2.92 -11.75
C ASP A 91 9.83 -2.42 -10.85
N SER A 92 8.58 -2.45 -11.33
CA SER A 92 7.41 -2.03 -10.55
C SER A 92 7.18 -2.93 -9.32
N LEU A 93 7.39 -4.24 -9.48
CA LEU A 93 7.31 -5.22 -8.40
C LEU A 93 8.46 -5.01 -7.40
N MET A 94 9.69 -4.88 -7.88
CA MET A 94 10.84 -4.66 -7.01
C MET A 94 10.70 -3.35 -6.24
N GLU A 95 10.27 -2.27 -6.90
CA GLU A 95 9.98 -1.00 -6.26
C GLU A 95 8.90 -1.13 -5.16
N LEU A 96 7.80 -1.84 -5.41
CA LEU A 96 6.79 -2.11 -4.39
C LEU A 96 7.40 -2.81 -3.17
N LEU A 97 8.21 -3.83 -3.38
CA LEU A 97 8.86 -4.57 -2.30
C LEU A 97 9.80 -3.66 -1.48
N PHE A 98 10.56 -2.79 -2.14
CA PHE A 98 11.40 -1.81 -1.45
C PHE A 98 10.60 -0.75 -0.69
N MET A 99 9.46 -0.29 -1.24
CA MET A 99 8.57 0.63 -0.54
C MET A 99 7.98 -0.01 0.72
N ILE A 100 7.64 -1.30 0.68
CA ILE A 100 7.14 -2.06 1.83
C ILE A 100 8.24 -2.25 2.88
N ASP A 101 9.44 -2.64 2.47
CA ASP A 101 10.58 -2.83 3.39
C ASP A 101 10.98 -1.53 4.11
N ALA A 102 10.89 -0.39 3.41
CA ALA A 102 11.18 0.92 3.99
C ALA A 102 10.07 1.48 4.89
N ALA A 103 8.86 0.89 4.88
CA ALA A 103 7.67 1.39 5.57
C ALA A 103 7.62 0.96 7.04
#